data_AF-A0A528I037-F1
#
_entry.id   AF-A0A528I037-F1
#
_cell.length_a   1.000
_cell.length_b   1.000
_cell.length_c   1.000
_cell.angle_alpha   90.00
_cell.angle_beta   90.00
_cell.angle_gamma   90.00
#
_symmetry.space_group_name_H-M   'P 1'
#
loop_
_entity.id
_entity.type
_entity.pdbx_description
1 polymer ?
#
loop_
_entity_poly.entity_id
_entity_poly.type
_entity_poly.pdbx_seq_one_letter_code
_entity_poly.pdbx_strand_id
1 'polypeptide(L)'
;LGTLPGHLYANVRQPPISTLNLAHMIPLSAVWAGPERDEHFQAPPLLHGRTEGSTPFRLSLHLGDVGHTLVVGPTGAGKSVLLALLALQFRRYEGNQVFAFDFGGSIRVASLGMGGDWHDLGGELTDGTETSVSLQPLAGIYHTPERAWAADWIVAILTREGVTITPEVKEHLWTALTSLASAPIEERTITGLTVLLQSNDLKRALQPYCVGGPYGRLLDAEAESLGQA
;
A
#
# COMPACT_ATOMS: atom_id res chain seq x y z
N LEU A 1 17.23 -63.91 26.28
CA LEU A 1 16.29 -63.39 25.25
C LEU A 1 16.10 -61.88 25.34
N GLY A 2 15.80 -61.29 26.51
CA GLY A 2 15.58 -59.84 26.65
C GLY A 2 16.77 -58.88 26.41
N THR A 3 17.98 -59.39 26.14
CA THR A 3 19.16 -58.59 25.78
C THR A 3 19.37 -58.44 24.28
N LEU A 4 18.53 -59.08 23.44
CA LEU A 4 18.61 -59.00 21.99
C LEU A 4 17.74 -57.84 21.46
N PRO A 5 18.25 -56.98 20.56
CA PRO A 5 17.47 -55.91 19.94
C PRO A 5 16.18 -56.45 19.28
N GLY A 6 15.04 -55.77 19.49
CA GLY A 6 13.75 -56.12 18.88
C GLY A 6 12.89 -57.13 19.64
N HIS A 7 13.40 -57.78 20.69
CA HIS A 7 12.63 -58.74 21.51
C HIS A 7 12.00 -58.07 22.75
N LEU A 8 11.12 -57.08 22.52
CA LEU A 8 10.51 -56.24 23.55
C LEU A 8 9.67 -57.02 24.59
N TYR A 9 9.08 -58.15 24.21
CA TYR A 9 8.25 -58.98 25.11
C TYR A 9 9.07 -59.80 26.13
N ALA A 10 10.35 -60.07 25.84
CA ALA A 10 11.23 -60.87 26.69
C ALA A 10 12.10 -60.01 27.61
N ASN A 11 11.99 -58.68 27.53
CA ASN A 11 12.71 -57.74 28.38
C ASN A 11 11.88 -57.42 29.64
N VAL A 12 12.26 -58.03 30.76
CA VAL A 12 11.57 -57.90 32.06
C VAL A 12 11.78 -56.50 32.68
N ARG A 13 12.73 -55.71 32.16
CA ARG A 13 12.96 -54.32 32.58
C ARG A 13 12.13 -53.39 31.68
N GLN A 14 10.88 -53.16 32.07
CA GLN A 14 10.12 -52.01 31.58
C GLN A 14 10.46 -50.82 32.49
N PRO A 15 11.31 -49.86 32.10
CA PRO A 15 11.44 -48.64 32.88
C PRO A 15 10.06 -47.97 32.91
N PRO A 16 9.43 -47.78 34.08
CA PRO A 16 8.17 -47.08 34.14
C PRO A 16 8.42 -45.63 33.74
N ILE A 17 8.04 -45.28 32.51
CA ILE A 17 8.03 -43.90 32.06
C ILE A 17 6.70 -43.31 32.52
N SER A 18 6.74 -42.27 33.32
CA SER A 18 5.52 -41.56 33.72
C SER A 18 4.86 -40.95 32.47
N THR A 19 3.53 -40.84 32.45
CA THR A 19 2.80 -40.17 31.36
C THR A 19 3.30 -38.75 31.12
N LEU A 20 3.80 -38.09 32.17
CA LEU A 20 4.42 -36.76 32.10
C LEU A 20 5.77 -36.77 31.36
N ASN A 21 6.64 -37.74 31.67
CA ASN A 21 7.91 -37.89 30.94
C ASN A 21 7.65 -38.32 29.48
N LEU A 22 6.64 -39.17 29.26
CA LEU A 22 6.22 -39.55 27.91
C LEU A 22 5.71 -38.33 27.13
N ALA A 23 4.87 -37.48 27.73
CA ALA A 23 4.37 -36.26 27.08
C ALA A 23 5.49 -35.30 26.66
N HIS A 24 6.57 -35.17 27.46
CA HIS A 24 7.74 -34.36 27.11
C HIS A 24 8.65 -35.00 26.05
N MET A 25 8.61 -36.32 25.89
CA MET A 25 9.44 -37.05 24.92
C MET A 25 8.72 -37.34 23.60
N ILE A 26 7.38 -37.25 23.54
CA ILE A 26 6.63 -37.42 22.30
C ILE A 26 6.91 -36.19 21.43
N PRO A 27 7.46 -36.37 20.21
CA PRO A 27 7.59 -35.28 19.26
C PRO A 27 6.20 -34.94 18.69
N LEU A 28 5.42 -34.15 19.42
CA LEU A 28 4.18 -33.57 18.92
C LEU A 28 4.52 -32.38 18.03
N SER A 29 4.63 -32.63 16.72
CA SER A 29 4.54 -31.54 15.73
C SER A 29 3.07 -31.42 15.32
N ALA A 30 2.43 -30.32 15.73
CA ALA A 30 1.14 -29.93 15.20
C ALA A 30 1.35 -28.83 14.18
N VAL A 31 0.70 -28.93 13.02
CA VAL A 31 0.66 -27.83 12.05
C VAL A 31 -0.06 -26.66 12.72
N TRP A 32 0.63 -25.53 12.89
CA TRP A 32 0.01 -24.32 13.44
C TRP A 32 -1.11 -23.86 12.50
N ALA A 33 -2.34 -23.83 13.01
CA ALA A 33 -3.55 -23.54 12.23
C ALA A 33 -3.85 -22.03 12.12
N GLY A 34 -2.92 -21.17 12.53
CA GLY A 34 -3.13 -19.73 12.64
C GLY A 34 -3.98 -19.34 13.87
N PRO A 35 -4.12 -18.03 14.15
CA PRO A 35 -4.94 -17.55 15.25
C PRO A 35 -6.43 -17.76 14.96
N GLU A 36 -7.24 -17.99 16.00
CA GLU A 36 -8.68 -18.22 15.85
C GLU A 36 -9.45 -16.98 15.39
N ARG A 37 -8.88 -15.80 15.62
CA ARG A 37 -9.43 -14.47 15.32
C ARG A 37 -8.32 -13.51 14.91
N ASP A 38 -8.68 -12.41 14.29
CA ASP A 38 -7.82 -11.23 14.20
C ASP A 38 -7.92 -10.48 15.54
N GLU A 39 -6.83 -10.46 16.31
CA GLU A 39 -6.82 -9.84 17.64
C GLU A 39 -6.95 -8.32 17.58
N HIS A 40 -6.50 -7.67 16.50
CA HIS A 40 -6.63 -6.23 16.36
C HIS A 40 -8.11 -5.84 16.21
N PHE A 41 -8.81 -6.52 15.30
CA PHE A 41 -10.22 -6.24 15.03
C PHE A 41 -11.18 -6.96 15.96
N GLN A 42 -10.70 -7.89 16.79
CA GLN A 42 -11.54 -8.77 17.61
C GLN A 42 -12.59 -9.53 16.76
N ALA A 43 -12.23 -9.86 15.52
CA ALA A 43 -13.11 -10.37 14.48
C ALA A 43 -12.64 -11.74 13.95
N PRO A 44 -13.45 -12.48 13.17
CA PRO A 44 -12.99 -13.70 12.50
C PRO A 44 -11.73 -13.45 11.64
N PRO A 45 -10.90 -14.47 11.39
CA PRO A 45 -9.69 -14.32 10.59
C PRO A 45 -10.03 -13.91 9.15
N LEU A 46 -9.08 -13.24 8.49
CA LEU A 46 -9.28 -12.66 7.17
C LEU A 46 -9.67 -13.72 6.14
N LEU A 47 -9.00 -14.88 6.13
CA LEU A 47 -9.41 -16.00 5.29
C LEU A 47 -8.98 -17.35 5.85
N HIS A 48 -9.55 -18.41 5.28
CA HIS A 48 -9.12 -19.78 5.54
C HIS A 48 -8.38 -20.33 4.31
N GLY A 49 -7.12 -20.70 4.50
CA GLY A 49 -6.31 -21.42 3.53
C GLY A 49 -6.23 -22.92 3.84
N ARG A 50 -5.69 -23.70 2.90
CA ARG A 50 -5.39 -25.11 3.09
C ARG A 50 -3.88 -25.29 3.16
N THR A 51 -3.37 -25.87 4.24
CA THR A 51 -1.95 -26.26 4.31
C THR A 51 -1.69 -27.50 3.46
N GLU A 52 -0.42 -27.84 3.23
CA GLU A 52 -0.02 -29.07 2.52
C GLU A 52 -0.63 -30.34 3.16
N GLY A 53 -0.76 -30.37 4.49
CA GLY A 53 -1.38 -31.46 5.24
C GLY A 53 -2.91 -31.46 5.28
N SER A 54 -3.58 -30.61 4.47
CA SER A 54 -5.04 -30.40 4.48
C SER A 54 -5.61 -29.85 5.80
N THR A 55 -4.76 -29.34 6.68
CA THR A 55 -5.21 -28.61 7.88
C THR A 55 -5.75 -27.24 7.44
N PRO A 56 -6.96 -26.84 7.87
CA PRO A 56 -7.43 -25.48 7.71
C PRO A 56 -6.47 -24.50 8.40
N PHE A 57 -6.00 -23.50 7.66
CA PHE A 57 -5.14 -22.43 8.17
C PHE A 57 -5.91 -21.12 8.21
N ARG A 58 -5.95 -20.47 9.36
CA ARG A 58 -6.59 -19.18 9.57
C ARG A 58 -5.56 -18.08 9.34
N LEU A 59 -5.75 -17.31 8.28
CA LEU A 59 -4.89 -16.17 7.98
C LEU A 59 -5.47 -14.92 8.66
N SER A 60 -4.73 -14.37 9.61
CA SER A 60 -4.89 -12.99 10.10
C SER A 60 -3.62 -12.22 9.74
N LEU A 61 -3.77 -10.98 9.27
CA LEU A 61 -2.62 -10.17 8.84
C LEU A 61 -1.98 -9.40 10.00
N HIS A 62 -2.74 -9.15 11.07
CA HIS A 62 -2.27 -8.33 12.18
C HIS A 62 -1.44 -9.15 13.18
N LEU A 63 -0.33 -8.55 13.59
CA LEU A 63 0.40 -8.90 14.80
C LEU A 63 0.33 -7.70 15.74
N GLY A 64 -0.45 -7.81 16.81
CA GLY A 64 -0.83 -6.65 17.60
C GLY A 64 -1.72 -5.73 16.77
N ASP A 65 -1.31 -4.49 16.54
CA ASP A 65 -1.99 -3.47 15.74
C ASP A 65 -1.39 -3.30 14.33
N VAL A 66 -0.33 -4.04 13.98
CA VAL A 66 0.38 -3.88 12.71
C VAL A 66 0.01 -4.97 11.71
N GLY A 67 -0.50 -4.59 10.54
CA GLY A 67 -0.95 -5.49 9.46
C GLY A 67 -0.07 -5.55 8.20
N HIS A 68 1.17 -5.06 8.26
CA HIS A 68 2.05 -5.01 7.08
C HIS A 68 2.34 -6.41 6.51
N THR A 69 2.04 -6.59 5.23
CA THR A 69 2.16 -7.87 4.54
C THR A 69 2.89 -7.70 3.21
N LEU A 70 3.85 -8.59 2.92
CA LEU A 70 4.57 -8.64 1.65
C LEU A 70 4.22 -9.93 0.90
N VAL A 71 3.74 -9.80 -0.34
CA VAL A 71 3.41 -10.93 -1.22
C VAL A 71 4.41 -10.97 -2.38
N VAL A 72 5.20 -12.05 -2.46
CA VAL A 72 6.24 -12.24 -3.49
C VAL A 72 5.96 -13.50 -4.29
N GLY A 73 6.19 -13.43 -5.60
CA GLY A 73 6.04 -14.56 -6.52
C GLY A 73 6.27 -14.16 -7.98
N PRO A 74 6.51 -15.11 -8.89
CA PRO A 74 6.72 -14.79 -10.30
C PRO A 74 5.45 -14.25 -10.97
N THR A 75 5.59 -13.66 -12.15
CA THR A 75 4.44 -13.27 -13.00
C THR A 75 3.58 -14.50 -13.29
N GLY A 76 2.25 -14.33 -13.22
CA GLY A 76 1.31 -15.44 -13.42
C GLY A 76 1.09 -16.35 -12.20
N ALA A 77 1.79 -16.18 -11.08
CA ALA A 77 1.61 -16.99 -9.87
C ALA A 77 0.32 -16.69 -9.07
N GLY A 78 -0.53 -15.80 -9.56
CA GLY A 78 -1.78 -15.44 -8.88
C GLY A 78 -1.67 -14.35 -7.81
N LYS A 79 -0.58 -13.57 -7.77
CA LYS A 79 -0.41 -12.45 -6.81
C LYS A 79 -1.59 -11.47 -6.82
N SER A 80 -2.02 -11.00 -8.00
CA SER A 80 -3.14 -10.05 -8.12
C SER A 80 -4.45 -10.67 -7.65
N VAL A 81 -4.68 -11.96 -7.94
CA VAL A 81 -5.85 -12.70 -7.46
C VAL A 81 -5.85 -12.78 -5.94
N LEU A 82 -4.70 -13.08 -5.32
CA LEU A 82 -4.56 -13.09 -3.87
C LEU A 82 -4.83 -11.71 -3.27
N LEU A 83 -4.22 -10.64 -3.79
CA LEU A 83 -4.43 -9.28 -3.28
C LEU A 83 -5.89 -8.84 -3.39
N ALA A 84 -6.55 -9.09 -4.52
CA ALA A 84 -7.97 -8.80 -4.69
C ALA A 84 -8.84 -9.62 -3.72
N LEU A 85 -8.52 -10.89 -3.51
CA LEU A 85 -9.20 -11.73 -2.51
C LEU A 85 -9.01 -11.17 -1.09
N LEU A 86 -7.79 -10.81 -0.70
CA LEU A 86 -7.52 -10.21 0.61
C LEU A 86 -8.34 -8.92 0.81
N ALA A 87 -8.36 -8.04 -0.19
CA ALA A 87 -9.14 -6.81 -0.16
C ALA A 87 -10.65 -7.08 0.00
N LEU A 88 -11.21 -8.01 -0.78
CA LEU A 88 -12.62 -8.38 -0.69
C LEU A 88 -12.97 -8.99 0.67
N GLN A 89 -12.09 -9.84 1.22
CA GLN A 89 -12.31 -10.40 2.55
C GLN A 89 -12.21 -9.34 3.66
N PHE A 90 -11.34 -8.33 3.46
CA PHE A 90 -11.15 -7.23 4.40
C PHE A 90 -12.39 -6.33 4.48
N ARG A 91 -13.17 -6.23 3.39
CA ARG A 91 -14.45 -5.50 3.37
C ARG A 91 -15.48 -5.97 4.40
N ARG A 92 -15.29 -7.14 5.01
CA ARG A 92 -16.17 -7.69 6.05
C ARG A 92 -15.93 -7.08 7.44
N TYR A 93 -14.80 -6.43 7.66
CA TYR A 93 -14.52 -5.76 8.93
C TYR A 93 -15.26 -4.42 9.00
N GLU A 94 -15.77 -4.05 10.16
CA GLU A 94 -16.53 -2.81 10.32
C GLU A 94 -15.65 -1.58 10.10
N GLY A 95 -16.16 -0.56 9.40
CA GLY A 95 -15.43 0.70 9.17
C GLY A 95 -14.18 0.59 8.30
N ASN A 96 -13.98 -0.53 7.60
CA ASN A 96 -12.80 -0.75 6.77
C ASN A 96 -12.77 0.18 5.55
N GLN A 97 -11.57 0.57 5.14
CA GLN A 97 -11.30 1.27 3.88
C GLN A 97 -10.16 0.56 3.14
N VAL A 98 -10.26 0.49 1.82
CA VAL A 98 -9.25 -0.14 0.96
C VAL A 98 -8.84 0.86 -0.10
N PHE A 99 -7.56 1.26 -0.05
CA PHE A 99 -6.91 2.06 -1.08
C PHE A 99 -5.91 1.18 -1.82
N ALA A 100 -6.02 1.12 -3.15
CA ALA A 100 -5.20 0.22 -3.97
C ALA A 100 -4.55 0.98 -5.14
N PHE A 101 -3.22 0.91 -5.23
CA PHE A 101 -2.49 1.31 -6.43
C PHE A 101 -2.45 0.12 -7.39
N ASP A 102 -3.27 0.18 -8.44
CA ASP A 102 -3.54 -0.94 -9.32
C ASP A 102 -2.78 -0.83 -10.65
N PHE A 103 -1.60 -1.46 -10.71
CA PHE A 103 -0.87 -1.55 -11.97
C PHE A 103 -1.54 -2.57 -12.92
N GLY A 104 -2.09 -2.07 -14.03
CA GLY A 104 -2.74 -2.89 -15.05
C GLY A 104 -4.21 -3.22 -14.80
N GLY A 105 -4.88 -2.55 -13.84
CA GLY A 105 -6.34 -2.66 -13.66
C GLY A 105 -6.83 -4.01 -13.10
N SER A 106 -5.96 -4.76 -12.41
CA SER A 106 -6.23 -6.11 -11.93
C SER A 106 -7.26 -6.18 -10.79
N ILE A 107 -7.42 -5.13 -9.99
CA ILE A 107 -8.41 -5.05 -8.91
C ILE A 107 -9.68 -4.30 -9.33
N ARG A 108 -9.70 -3.66 -10.51
CA ARG A 108 -10.83 -2.86 -11.05
C ARG A 108 -12.19 -3.54 -10.85
N VAL A 109 -12.33 -4.79 -11.27
CA VAL A 109 -13.60 -5.55 -11.17
C VAL A 109 -14.02 -5.73 -9.71
N ALA A 110 -13.07 -6.01 -8.81
CA ALA A 110 -13.36 -6.16 -7.40
C ALA A 110 -13.76 -4.82 -6.75
N SER A 111 -13.07 -3.72 -7.09
CA SER A 111 -13.40 -2.38 -6.62
C SER A 111 -14.81 -1.96 -7.04
N LEU A 112 -15.12 -2.04 -8.34
CA LEU A 112 -16.43 -1.69 -8.87
C LEU A 112 -17.54 -2.62 -8.36
N GLY A 113 -17.25 -3.91 -8.24
CA GLY A 113 -18.20 -4.89 -7.70
C GLY A 113 -18.58 -4.62 -6.24
N MET A 114 -17.69 -3.97 -5.47
CA MET A 114 -17.95 -3.53 -4.09
C MET A 114 -18.52 -2.11 -4.00
N GLY A 115 -18.85 -1.49 -5.14
CA GLY A 115 -19.34 -0.11 -5.20
C GLY A 115 -18.28 0.94 -4.89
N GLY A 116 -17.00 0.59 -4.94
CA GLY A 116 -15.88 1.51 -4.75
C GLY A 116 -15.53 2.26 -6.04
N ASP A 117 -14.83 3.38 -5.88
CA ASP A 117 -14.29 4.11 -7.01
C ASP A 117 -13.05 3.43 -7.59
N TRP A 118 -12.91 3.54 -8.91
CA TRP A 118 -11.70 3.15 -9.62
C TRP A 118 -11.39 4.22 -10.65
N HIS A 119 -10.12 4.65 -10.67
CA HIS A 119 -9.67 5.74 -11.50
C HIS A 119 -8.42 5.37 -12.29
N ASP A 120 -8.47 5.62 -13.59
CA ASP A 120 -7.32 5.48 -14.47
C ASP A 120 -6.45 6.75 -14.44
N LEU A 121 -5.44 6.73 -13.56
CA LEU A 121 -4.51 7.84 -13.40
C LEU A 121 -3.65 8.08 -14.66
N GLY A 122 -3.28 7.00 -15.36
CA GLY A 122 -2.41 7.05 -16.55
C GLY A 122 -3.17 7.32 -17.86
N GLY A 123 -4.47 7.07 -17.88
CA GLY A 123 -5.32 7.24 -19.08
C GLY A 123 -5.17 6.12 -20.12
N GLU A 124 -4.24 5.18 -19.92
CA GLU A 124 -3.93 4.09 -20.87
C GLU A 124 -5.03 3.01 -20.93
N LEU A 125 -5.83 2.87 -19.88
CA LEU A 125 -6.84 1.81 -19.75
C LEU A 125 -8.25 2.26 -20.17
N THR A 126 -8.46 3.58 -20.29
CA THR A 126 -9.76 4.21 -20.54
C THR A 126 -9.77 5.07 -21.80
N ASP A 127 -8.68 5.08 -22.58
CA ASP A 127 -8.48 5.99 -23.73
C ASP A 127 -8.76 7.47 -23.37
N GLY A 128 -8.57 7.84 -22.09
CA GLY A 128 -8.85 9.17 -21.56
C GLY A 128 -10.33 9.55 -21.43
N THR A 129 -11.27 8.60 -21.51
CA THR A 129 -12.73 8.86 -21.59
C THR A 129 -13.48 8.83 -20.25
N GLU A 130 -12.93 8.24 -19.18
CA GLU A 130 -13.56 8.21 -17.86
C GLU A 130 -13.12 9.40 -16.97
N THR A 131 -14.02 9.80 -16.06
CA THR A 131 -13.84 10.88 -15.07
C THR A 131 -12.46 10.79 -14.40
N SER A 132 -11.62 11.76 -14.74
CA SER A 132 -10.22 11.80 -14.33
C SER A 132 -10.10 12.29 -12.91
N VAL A 133 -9.37 11.55 -12.07
CA VAL A 133 -8.85 12.11 -10.82
C VAL A 133 -8.06 13.37 -11.16
N SER A 134 -8.39 14.44 -10.46
CA SER A 134 -7.71 15.71 -10.55
C SER A 134 -7.20 16.05 -9.16
N LEU A 135 -5.90 16.23 -9.03
CA LEU A 135 -5.24 16.55 -7.78
C LEU A 135 -4.80 18.00 -7.80
N GLN A 136 -4.84 18.63 -6.63
CA GLN A 136 -4.34 19.98 -6.42
C GLN A 136 -3.33 19.96 -5.26
N PRO A 137 -2.11 19.44 -5.47
CA PRO A 137 -1.14 19.23 -4.39
C PRO A 137 -0.71 20.50 -3.67
N LEU A 138 -0.93 21.67 -4.29
CA LEU A 138 -0.56 22.97 -3.73
C LEU A 138 -1.73 23.71 -3.07
N ALA A 139 -2.94 23.13 -2.98
CA ALA A 139 -4.13 23.80 -2.43
C ALA A 139 -3.91 24.39 -1.02
N GLY A 140 -3.29 23.61 -0.13
CA GLY A 140 -3.15 23.92 1.28
C GLY A 140 -1.81 24.52 1.70
N ILE A 141 -0.96 24.95 0.75
CA ILE A 141 0.35 25.60 1.04
C ILE A 141 0.25 26.90 1.86
N TYR A 142 -0.96 27.40 2.12
CA TYR A 142 -1.19 28.42 3.14
C TYR A 142 -0.63 27.97 4.50
N HIS A 143 -0.78 26.70 4.85
CA HIS A 143 -0.18 26.10 6.04
C HIS A 143 1.32 25.83 5.84
N THR A 144 2.16 26.36 6.74
CA THR A 144 3.61 26.21 6.65
C THR A 144 4.10 24.75 6.58
N PRO A 145 3.54 23.78 7.35
CA PRO A 145 3.95 22.38 7.23
C PRO A 145 3.66 21.77 5.85
N GLU A 146 2.49 22.07 5.27
CA GLU A 146 2.13 21.61 3.93
C GLU A 146 3.00 22.27 2.86
N ARG A 147 3.34 23.55 3.03
CA ARG A 147 4.28 24.25 2.15
C ARG A 147 5.68 23.63 2.19
N ALA A 148 6.15 23.22 3.37
CA ALA A 148 7.45 22.55 3.52
C ALA A 148 7.44 21.19 2.80
N TRP A 149 6.38 20.40 2.98
CA TRP A 149 6.19 19.15 2.25
C TRP A 149 6.14 19.39 0.73
N ALA A 150 5.39 20.39 0.27
CA ALA A 150 5.28 20.73 -1.14
C ALA A 150 6.63 21.18 -1.72
N ALA A 151 7.42 21.95 -0.97
CA ALA A 151 8.77 22.35 -1.37
C ALA A 151 9.68 21.13 -1.56
N ASP A 152 9.67 20.19 -0.61
CA ASP A 152 10.46 18.95 -0.71
C ASP A 152 9.99 18.07 -1.88
N TRP A 153 8.68 18.00 -2.11
CA TRP A 153 8.11 17.26 -3.23
C TRP A 153 8.50 17.87 -4.60
N ILE A 154 8.41 19.18 -4.75
CA ILE A 154 8.85 19.89 -5.97
C ILE A 154 10.36 19.75 -6.16
N VAL A 155 11.17 19.80 -5.09
CA VAL A 155 12.60 19.51 -5.14
C VAL A 155 12.87 18.09 -5.66
N ALA A 156 12.09 17.09 -5.22
CA ALA A 156 12.22 15.72 -5.71
C ALA A 156 11.90 15.61 -7.21
N ILE A 157 10.86 16.32 -7.68
CA ILE A 157 10.54 16.41 -9.12
C ILE A 157 11.71 17.04 -9.88
N LEU A 158 12.19 18.21 -9.46
CA LEU A 158 13.30 18.92 -10.11
C LEU A 158 14.57 18.06 -10.17
N THR A 159 14.87 17.34 -9.08
CA THR A 159 16.01 16.41 -9.01
C THR A 159 15.87 15.28 -10.03
N ARG A 160 14.66 14.71 -10.17
CA ARG A 160 14.37 13.65 -11.16
C ARG A 160 14.54 14.14 -12.60
N GLU A 161 14.20 15.40 -12.87
CA GLU A 161 14.39 16.06 -14.17
C GLU A 161 15.85 16.51 -14.41
N GLY A 162 16.77 16.21 -13.46
CA GLY A 162 18.20 16.48 -13.61
C GLY A 162 18.64 17.89 -13.20
N VAL A 163 17.79 18.67 -12.53
CA VAL A 163 18.17 19.97 -11.99
C VAL A 163 19.04 19.80 -10.75
N THR A 164 20.19 20.48 -10.72
CA THR A 164 21.04 20.54 -9.53
C THR A 164 20.38 21.40 -8.45
N ILE A 165 20.08 20.80 -7.30
CA ILE A 165 19.44 21.49 -6.18
C ILE A 165 20.49 22.18 -5.31
N THR A 166 20.58 23.50 -5.43
CA THR A 166 21.43 24.35 -4.58
C THR A 166 20.62 25.03 -3.47
N PRO A 167 21.26 25.61 -2.43
CA PRO A 167 20.58 26.43 -1.43
C PRO A 167 19.75 27.57 -2.05
N GLU A 168 20.28 28.21 -3.10
CA GLU A 168 19.61 29.31 -3.81
C GLU A 168 18.34 28.82 -4.51
N VAL A 169 18.37 27.62 -5.13
CA VAL A 169 17.17 27.00 -5.73
C VAL A 169 16.10 26.75 -4.68
N LYS A 170 16.49 26.24 -3.50
CA LYS A 170 15.56 26.00 -2.38
C LYS A 170 14.96 27.30 -1.86
N GLU A 171 15.78 28.35 -1.71
CA GLU A 171 15.30 29.67 -1.30
C GLU A 171 14.33 30.26 -2.32
N HIS A 172 14.66 30.23 -3.61
CA HIS A 172 13.77 30.69 -4.68
C HIS A 172 12.44 29.94 -4.71
N LEU A 173 12.48 28.61 -4.57
CA LEU A 173 11.28 27.79 -4.50
C LEU A 173 10.42 28.15 -3.28
N TRP A 174 11.05 28.31 -2.11
CA TRP A 174 10.35 28.70 -0.88
C TRP A 174 9.69 30.06 -0.99
N THR A 175 10.38 31.05 -1.57
CA THR A 175 9.82 32.38 -1.83
C THR A 175 8.66 32.31 -2.82
N ALA A 176 8.79 31.56 -3.90
CA ALA A 176 7.72 31.39 -4.89
C ALA A 176 6.48 30.70 -4.31
N LEU A 177 6.65 29.62 -3.55
CA LEU A 177 5.55 28.94 -2.84
C LEU A 177 4.91 29.83 -1.78
N THR A 178 5.71 30.64 -1.07
CA THR A 178 5.18 31.60 -0.10
C THR A 178 4.35 32.70 -0.76
N SER A 179 4.77 33.17 -1.94
CA SER A 179 3.98 34.11 -2.74
C SER A 179 2.69 33.45 -3.25
N LEU A 180 2.78 32.24 -3.81
CA LEU A 180 1.62 31.47 -4.29
C LEU A 180 0.60 31.19 -3.19
N ALA A 181 1.06 30.97 -1.95
CA ALA A 181 0.19 30.74 -0.80
C ALA A 181 -0.77 31.91 -0.50
N SER A 182 -0.44 33.13 -0.96
CA SER A 182 -1.30 34.30 -0.85
C SER A 182 -2.35 34.42 -1.97
N ALA A 183 -2.22 33.64 -3.04
CA ALA A 183 -3.17 33.61 -4.14
C ALA A 183 -4.48 32.87 -3.74
N PRO A 184 -5.59 33.11 -4.48
CA PRO A 184 -6.80 32.30 -4.41
C PRO A 184 -6.50 30.80 -4.53
N ILE A 185 -7.33 29.95 -3.92
CA ILE A 185 -7.04 28.52 -3.85
C ILE A 185 -6.94 27.90 -5.25
N GLU A 186 -7.78 28.35 -6.18
CA GLU A 186 -7.86 27.90 -7.57
C GLU A 186 -6.55 28.17 -8.33
N GLU A 187 -5.81 29.21 -7.95
CA GLU A 187 -4.54 29.58 -8.58
C GLU A 187 -3.33 28.84 -7.98
N ARG A 188 -3.51 28.12 -6.86
CA ARG A 188 -2.44 27.36 -6.20
C ARG A 188 -2.20 26.04 -6.93
N THR A 189 -1.60 26.16 -8.10
CA THR A 189 -1.30 25.07 -9.04
C THR A 189 0.19 25.08 -9.40
N ILE A 190 0.70 24.00 -10.01
CA ILE A 190 2.08 23.92 -10.50
C ILE A 190 2.29 24.94 -11.63
N THR A 191 1.27 25.19 -12.46
CA THR A 191 1.27 26.30 -13.41
C THR A 191 1.41 27.64 -12.69
N GLY A 192 0.61 27.88 -11.63
CA GLY A 192 0.69 29.10 -10.81
C GLY A 192 2.08 29.29 -10.20
N LEU A 193 2.69 28.23 -9.67
CA LEU A 193 4.06 28.24 -9.17
C LEU A 193 5.07 28.61 -10.27
N THR A 194 4.93 28.01 -11.45
CA THR A 194 5.83 28.21 -12.60
C THR A 194 5.83 29.65 -13.10
N VAL A 195 4.71 30.36 -12.99
CA VAL A 195 4.62 31.79 -13.31
C VAL A 195 5.50 32.64 -12.37
N LEU A 196 5.54 32.29 -11.09
CA LEU A 196 6.29 33.04 -10.07
C LEU A 196 7.79 32.74 -10.06
N LEU A 197 8.19 31.57 -10.54
CA LEU A 197 9.61 31.22 -10.69
C LEU A 197 10.30 32.18 -11.68
N GLN A 198 11.53 32.58 -11.37
CA GLN A 198 12.32 33.44 -12.25
C GLN A 198 13.26 32.64 -13.17
N SER A 199 13.68 31.44 -12.75
CA SER A 199 14.61 30.60 -13.51
C SER A 199 13.90 29.83 -14.62
N ASN A 200 14.35 30.01 -15.87
CA ASN A 200 13.85 29.28 -17.03
C ASN A 200 14.10 27.77 -16.95
N ASP A 201 15.20 27.36 -16.32
CA ASP A 201 15.52 25.93 -16.17
C ASP A 201 14.52 25.24 -15.25
N LEU A 202 14.13 25.90 -14.15
CA LEU A 202 13.09 25.40 -13.25
C LEU A 202 11.73 25.33 -13.95
N LYS A 203 11.39 26.35 -14.74
CA LYS A 203 10.13 26.34 -15.52
C LYS A 203 10.08 25.19 -16.51
N ARG A 204 11.17 24.95 -17.23
CA ARG A 204 11.26 23.84 -18.20
C ARG A 204 11.13 22.48 -17.52
N ALA A 205 11.74 22.31 -16.35
CA ALA A 205 11.65 21.07 -15.59
C ALA A 205 10.22 20.80 -15.07
N LEU A 206 9.47 21.85 -14.69
CA LEU A 206 8.08 21.70 -14.23
C LEU A 206 7.05 21.62 -15.35
N GLN A 207 7.39 22.01 -16.57
CA GLN A 207 6.44 22.06 -17.69
C GLN A 207 5.64 20.75 -17.93
N PRO A 208 6.20 19.54 -17.80
CA PRO A 208 5.42 18.32 -17.97
C PRO A 208 4.24 18.18 -17.00
N TYR A 209 4.32 18.85 -15.86
CA TYR A 209 3.34 18.84 -14.78
C TYR A 209 2.39 20.04 -14.82
N CYS A 210 2.60 21.01 -15.71
CA CYS A 210 1.72 22.16 -15.91
C CYS A 210 0.55 21.83 -16.87
N VAL A 211 -0.43 22.73 -16.97
CA VAL A 211 -1.50 22.67 -17.98
C VAL A 211 -0.89 22.51 -19.38
N GLY A 212 -1.42 21.54 -20.14
CA GLY A 212 -0.93 21.18 -21.48
C GLY A 212 0.29 20.24 -21.48
N GLY A 213 0.87 19.95 -20.31
CA GLY A 213 1.84 18.87 -20.12
C GLY A 213 1.18 17.50 -19.96
N PRO A 214 1.92 16.39 -20.17
CA PRO A 214 1.40 15.02 -20.05
C PRO A 214 0.81 14.70 -18.67
N TYR A 215 1.28 15.34 -17.59
CA TYR A 215 0.80 15.09 -16.23
C TYR A 215 -0.10 16.21 -15.69
N GLY A 216 -0.30 17.29 -16.45
CA GLY A 216 -1.10 18.46 -16.01
C GLY A 216 -2.54 18.09 -15.68
N ARG A 217 -3.15 17.18 -16.46
CA ARG A 217 -4.51 16.67 -16.18
C ARG A 217 -4.66 16.13 -14.76
N LEU A 218 -3.61 15.46 -14.25
CA LEU A 218 -3.65 14.79 -12.96
C LEU A 218 -3.21 15.70 -11.81
N LEU A 219 -2.16 16.52 -12.00
CA LEU A 219 -1.46 17.19 -10.89
C LEU A 219 -1.61 18.71 -10.84
N ASP A 220 -2.28 19.30 -11.82
CA ASP A 220 -2.36 20.76 -11.99
C ASP A 220 -3.78 21.29 -11.99
N ALA A 221 -4.66 20.65 -11.21
CA ALA A 221 -6.05 21.00 -11.14
C ALA A 221 -6.31 22.24 -10.27
N GLU A 222 -7.35 23.00 -10.60
CA GLU A 222 -7.82 24.13 -9.79
C GLU A 222 -8.64 23.67 -8.55
N ALA A 223 -9.08 22.41 -8.54
CA ALA A 223 -9.78 21.76 -7.44
C ALA A 223 -9.50 20.25 -7.42
N GLU A 224 -9.45 19.68 -6.23
CA GLU A 224 -9.25 18.24 -6.03
C GLU A 224 -10.56 17.45 -6.17
N SER A 225 -10.50 16.31 -6.87
CA SER A 225 -11.60 15.37 -7.03
C SER A 225 -11.06 13.93 -7.02
N LEU A 226 -11.42 13.17 -5.97
CA LEU A 226 -10.87 11.85 -5.64
C LEU A 226 -11.92 10.70 -5.65
N GLY A 227 -13.13 10.93 -6.17
CA GLY A 227 -14.24 9.98 -6.08
C GLY A 227 -15.21 10.29 -4.93
N GLN A 228 -16.25 9.48 -4.75
CA GLN A 228 -17.33 9.67 -3.77
C GLN A 228 -17.69 8.41 -2.94
N ALA A 229 -17.06 7.27 -3.19
CA ALA A 229 -17.42 5.95 -2.64
C ALA A 229 -16.90 5.67 -1.22
#